data_AF-A0AAW3JPG4-F1
#
_entry.id   AF-A0AAW3JPG4-F1
#
_cell.length_a   1.000
_cell.length_b   1.000
_cell.length_c   1.000
_cell.angle_alpha   90.00
_cell.angle_beta   90.00
_cell.angle_gamma   90.00
#
_symmetry.space_group_name_H-M   'P 1'
#
loop_
_entity.id
_entity.type
_entity.pdbx_description
1 polymer ?
#
loop_
_entity_poly.entity_id
_entity_poly.type
_entity_poly.pdbx_seq_one_letter_code
_entity_poly.pdbx_strand_id
1 'polypeptide(L)'
;METGVNSDILGYLKKRQSELEKVSHPMVRCDDSFRYLYAFGLGVMALGNMKAMKELQEYFESLSVRLCISEKGREQIITDINNYFDFRLTECIEKVREKEIQYCFVLDLYKIYQLSLWSQDYCEKVLDYYQQIFRFSDIERNFFETFSESAQKKDTEKAGKAYELFRKKGYEIRYSVLSYFFPEFVLEENYDNITVKAGKTFIIDKPTKVTGDIIVERGGSLLVLGGILKIYGSIITDGGRVRLYNARVRVMDNKNDYFMKLSKTAIVQITYSFIDCGGKCGCINQTTGRFILSDTAISNTSGERAVEFLGRSAVITRCRFVNCNAGALALMKNSRVNIENTEFINCMSEYGGSLYSESIGNVKVESCTFENSKAKYLGSAIYFKYSKFGQYVTNCTYKECMPEESSVFNVYDDDFEMQRL
;
A
#
# COMPACT_ATOMS: atom_id res chain seq x y z
N MET A 1 3.72 50.77 -4.28
CA MET A 1 2.89 49.57 -4.12
C MET A 1 3.58 48.44 -4.86
N GLU A 2 4.35 47.62 -4.18
CA GLU A 2 4.85 46.35 -4.72
C GLU A 2 4.78 45.29 -3.62
N THR A 3 3.74 44.46 -3.75
CA THR A 3 3.69 43.00 -3.57
C THR A 3 4.34 42.37 -2.33
N GLY A 4 3.56 42.28 -1.25
CA GLY A 4 3.68 41.24 -0.24
C GLY A 4 2.88 40.00 -0.63
N VAL A 5 3.52 39.01 -1.27
CA VAL A 5 2.93 37.66 -1.52
C VAL A 5 3.92 36.52 -1.24
N ASN A 6 5.19 36.82 -0.93
CA ASN A 6 6.23 35.78 -0.89
C ASN A 6 6.41 35.07 0.46
N SER A 7 5.64 35.41 1.51
CA SER A 7 5.90 34.89 2.87
C SER A 7 5.16 33.61 3.26
N ASP A 8 4.23 33.09 2.44
CA ASP A 8 3.36 31.97 2.87
C ASP A 8 3.57 30.66 2.08
N ILE A 9 4.28 30.70 0.96
CA ILE A 9 4.55 29.49 0.16
C ILE A 9 5.50 28.55 0.92
N LEU A 10 6.54 29.07 1.56
CA LEU A 10 7.48 28.27 2.35
C LEU A 10 6.82 27.70 3.62
N GLY A 11 5.89 28.44 4.23
CA GLY A 11 5.08 27.98 5.35
C GLY A 11 4.12 26.85 4.94
N TYR A 12 3.44 27.03 3.81
CA TYR A 12 2.56 26.03 3.20
C TYR A 12 3.32 24.76 2.79
N LEU A 13 4.50 24.91 2.19
CA LEU A 13 5.36 23.78 1.79
C LEU A 13 5.93 23.03 3.00
N LYS A 14 6.36 23.73 4.05
CA LYS A 14 6.76 23.09 5.32
C LYS A 14 5.58 22.37 5.99
N LYS A 15 4.39 22.97 5.96
CA LYS A 15 3.17 22.33 6.46
C LYS A 15 2.85 21.05 5.67
N ARG A 16 2.85 21.12 4.33
CA ARG A 16 2.68 19.97 3.44
C ARG A 16 3.76 18.90 3.63
N GLN A 17 5.01 19.30 3.78
CA GLN A 17 6.12 18.38 4.10
C GLN A 17 5.89 17.70 5.45
N SER A 18 5.53 18.45 6.49
CA SER A 18 5.20 17.89 7.81
C SER A 18 3.97 16.98 7.79
N GLU A 19 3.00 17.26 6.91
CA GLU A 19 1.81 16.43 6.69
C GLU A 19 2.15 15.14 5.93
N LEU A 20 3.10 15.20 5.00
CA LEU A 20 3.64 14.03 4.29
C LEU A 20 4.55 13.16 5.18
N GLU A 21 5.22 13.77 6.16
CA GLU A 21 6.04 13.10 7.17
C GLU A 21 5.21 12.51 8.33
N LYS A 22 3.95 12.96 8.51
CA LYS A 22 3.04 12.40 9.51
C LYS A 22 2.60 10.99 9.10
N VAL A 23 3.17 9.99 9.76
CA VAL A 23 2.68 8.61 9.69
C VAL A 23 1.20 8.60 10.05
N SER A 24 0.34 8.26 9.08
CA SER A 24 -1.09 8.18 9.30
C SER A 24 -1.42 7.08 10.29
N HIS A 25 -2.37 7.33 11.18
CA HIS A 25 -2.78 6.34 12.18
C HIS A 25 -3.30 5.06 11.51
N PRO A 26 -3.07 3.84 12.06
CA PRO A 26 -3.58 2.58 11.48
C PRO A 26 -5.10 2.59 11.22
N MET A 27 -5.86 3.33 12.01
CA MET A 27 -7.33 3.47 11.92
C MET A 27 -7.81 4.61 11.00
N VAL A 28 -6.93 5.35 10.33
CA VAL A 28 -7.29 6.54 9.52
C VAL A 28 -8.30 6.24 8.41
N ARG A 29 -8.34 4.99 7.93
CA ARG A 29 -9.21 4.54 6.83
C ARG A 29 -10.62 4.13 7.26
N CYS A 30 -10.87 4.09 8.57
CA CYS A 30 -12.22 3.83 9.07
C CYS A 30 -13.13 5.04 8.84
N ASP A 31 -14.44 4.81 8.87
CA ASP A 31 -15.43 5.88 8.71
C ASP A 31 -15.35 6.92 9.84
N ASP A 32 -15.91 8.11 9.59
CA ASP A 32 -15.86 9.24 10.51
C ASP A 32 -16.45 8.91 11.89
N SER A 33 -17.55 8.14 11.94
CA SER A 33 -18.18 7.74 13.19
C SER A 33 -17.27 6.82 14.00
N PHE A 34 -16.63 5.85 13.36
CA PHE A 34 -15.66 4.98 14.02
C PHE A 34 -14.48 5.81 14.57
N ARG A 35 -13.86 6.66 13.73
CA ARG A 35 -12.67 7.43 14.14
C ARG A 35 -12.99 8.36 15.30
N TYR A 36 -14.17 8.97 15.28
CA TYR A 36 -14.67 9.80 16.37
C TYR A 36 -14.79 9.01 17.68
N LEU A 37 -15.47 7.85 17.67
CA LEU A 37 -15.67 7.03 18.87
C LEU A 37 -14.36 6.43 19.39
N TYR A 38 -13.45 6.03 18.50
CA TYR A 38 -12.09 5.60 18.85
C TYR A 38 -11.33 6.74 19.55
N ALA A 39 -11.35 7.95 18.99
CA ALA A 39 -10.72 9.12 19.59
C ALA A 39 -11.38 9.52 20.92
N PHE A 40 -12.71 9.40 21.04
CA PHE A 40 -13.42 9.60 22.30
C PHE A 40 -12.90 8.67 23.40
N GLY A 41 -12.77 7.37 23.10
CA GLY A 41 -12.27 6.39 24.07
C GLY A 41 -10.85 6.70 24.57
N LEU A 42 -9.95 7.14 23.68
CA LEU A 42 -8.62 7.63 24.05
C LEU A 42 -8.67 8.95 24.82
N GLY A 43 -9.62 9.82 24.46
CA GLY A 43 -9.89 11.09 25.12
C GLY A 43 -10.30 10.92 26.57
N VAL A 44 -10.96 9.81 26.93
CA VAL A 44 -11.25 9.47 28.33
C VAL A 44 -9.98 9.52 29.17
N MET A 45 -8.88 8.88 28.72
CA MET A 45 -7.60 8.92 29.42
C MET A 45 -6.94 10.31 29.38
N ALA A 46 -6.91 10.96 28.21
CA ALA A 46 -6.16 12.19 28.04
C ALA A 46 -6.85 13.43 28.64
N LEU A 47 -8.19 13.44 28.71
CA LEU A 47 -9.01 14.63 28.99
C LEU A 47 -9.98 14.44 30.16
N GLY A 48 -10.24 13.20 30.61
CA GLY A 48 -11.23 12.92 31.64
C GLY A 48 -10.82 13.32 33.07
N ASN A 49 -9.60 13.78 33.28
CA ASN A 49 -9.12 14.30 34.56
C ASN A 49 -8.34 15.62 34.37
N MET A 50 -8.53 16.59 35.26
CA MET A 50 -7.86 17.90 35.17
C MET A 50 -6.32 17.81 35.17
N LYS A 51 -5.72 16.84 35.86
CA LYS A 51 -4.26 16.63 35.83
C LYS A 51 -3.82 16.03 34.49
N ALA A 52 -4.56 15.03 34.00
CA ALA A 52 -4.31 14.39 32.70
C ALA A 52 -4.44 15.42 31.56
N MET A 53 -5.52 16.20 31.54
CA MET A 53 -5.77 17.23 30.54
C MET A 53 -4.60 18.24 30.46
N LYS A 54 -4.06 18.68 31.60
CA LYS A 54 -2.95 19.63 31.64
C LYS A 54 -1.66 19.14 30.97
N GLU A 55 -1.41 17.83 30.94
CA GLU A 55 -0.15 17.27 30.43
C GLU A 55 -0.32 16.48 29.12
N LEU A 56 -1.51 15.91 28.85
CA LEU A 56 -1.75 14.99 27.73
C LEU A 56 -2.54 15.61 26.58
N GLN A 57 -3.17 16.79 26.77
CA GLN A 57 -4.03 17.40 25.76
C GLN A 57 -3.28 17.64 24.44
N GLU A 58 -2.06 18.18 24.48
CA GLU A 58 -1.28 18.47 23.26
C GLU A 58 -0.99 17.18 22.46
N TYR A 59 -0.64 16.09 23.15
CA TYR A 59 -0.43 14.81 22.50
C TYR A 59 -1.73 14.26 21.90
N PHE A 60 -2.84 14.36 22.63
CA PHE A 60 -4.15 13.92 22.17
C PHE A 60 -4.63 14.70 20.93
N GLU A 61 -4.38 16.01 20.87
CA GLU A 61 -4.66 16.84 19.69
C GLU A 61 -3.85 16.38 18.48
N SER A 62 -2.56 16.12 18.66
CA SER A 62 -1.67 15.57 17.62
C SER A 62 -2.13 14.19 17.13
N LEU A 63 -2.57 13.31 18.05
CA LEU A 63 -3.14 12.00 17.72
C LEU A 63 -4.47 12.14 16.95
N SER A 64 -5.34 13.05 17.37
CA SER A 64 -6.61 13.34 16.70
C SER A 64 -6.41 13.85 15.27
N VAL A 65 -5.36 14.64 15.01
CA VAL A 65 -4.96 15.03 13.65
C VAL A 65 -4.53 13.81 12.83
N ARG A 66 -3.73 12.89 13.39
CA ARG A 66 -3.31 11.65 12.70
C ARG A 66 -4.46 10.68 12.42
N LEU A 67 -5.52 10.75 13.22
CA LEU A 67 -6.81 10.07 13.00
C LEU A 67 -7.75 10.84 12.05
N CYS A 68 -7.34 12.01 11.56
CA CYS A 68 -8.15 12.91 10.73
C CYS A 68 -9.50 13.33 11.37
N ILE A 69 -9.50 13.57 12.68
CA ILE A 69 -10.66 14.16 13.38
C ILE A 69 -10.71 15.66 13.08
N SER A 70 -11.90 16.15 12.71
CA SER A 70 -12.14 17.58 12.49
C SER A 70 -12.03 18.37 13.79
N GLU A 71 -11.79 19.68 13.68
CA GLU A 71 -11.72 20.57 14.85
C GLU A 71 -13.00 20.55 15.68
N LYS A 72 -14.17 20.65 15.02
CA LYS A 72 -15.48 20.48 15.65
C LYS A 72 -15.63 19.13 16.35
N GLY A 73 -15.10 18.06 15.74
CA GLY A 73 -15.10 16.73 16.35
C GLY A 73 -14.28 16.68 17.64
N ARG A 74 -13.11 17.34 17.69
CA ARG A 74 -12.26 17.41 18.89
C ARG A 74 -12.94 18.18 20.03
N GLU A 75 -13.58 19.31 19.74
CA GLU A 75 -14.37 20.07 20.73
C GLU A 75 -15.56 19.24 21.26
N GLN A 76 -16.22 18.50 20.36
CA GLN A 76 -17.33 17.64 20.74
C GLN A 76 -16.88 16.49 21.66
N ILE A 77 -15.68 15.93 21.48
CA ILE A 77 -15.15 14.89 22.38
C ILE A 77 -15.05 15.41 23.83
N ILE A 78 -14.55 16.64 24.03
CA ILE A 78 -14.48 17.25 25.36
C ILE A 78 -15.88 17.42 25.96
N THR A 79 -16.83 17.87 25.15
CA THR A 79 -18.23 18.04 25.57
C THR A 79 -18.85 16.71 25.96
N ASP A 80 -18.62 15.66 25.16
CA ASP A 80 -19.20 14.35 25.36
C ASP A 80 -18.60 13.62 26.57
N ILE A 81 -17.31 13.82 26.85
CA ILE A 81 -16.68 13.29 28.07
C ILE A 81 -17.33 13.90 29.32
N ASN A 82 -17.70 15.19 29.28
CA ASN A 82 -18.29 15.87 30.42
C ASN A 82 -19.80 15.61 30.59
N ASN A 83 -20.54 15.50 29.48
CA ASN A 83 -22.01 15.54 29.49
C ASN A 83 -22.68 14.23 29.05
N TYR A 84 -22.00 13.37 28.30
CA TYR A 84 -22.57 12.19 27.64
C TYR A 84 -21.70 10.93 27.80
N PHE A 85 -20.91 10.87 28.87
CA PHE A 85 -19.86 9.87 29.07
C PHE A 85 -20.36 8.43 28.92
N ASP A 86 -21.37 8.03 29.69
CA ASP A 86 -21.85 6.64 29.74
C ASP A 86 -22.38 6.17 28.38
N PHE A 87 -23.12 7.05 27.70
CA PHE A 87 -23.68 6.77 26.38
C PHE A 87 -22.57 6.58 25.34
N ARG A 88 -21.61 7.51 25.27
CA ARG A 88 -20.51 7.45 24.30
C ARG A 88 -19.49 6.35 24.60
N LEU A 89 -19.26 6.04 25.87
CA LEU A 89 -18.41 4.93 26.25
C LEU A 89 -19.00 3.60 25.76
N THR A 90 -20.32 3.44 25.87
CA THR A 90 -21.02 2.26 25.35
C THR A 90 -20.83 2.13 23.84
N GLU A 91 -21.09 3.21 23.08
CA GLU A 91 -20.88 3.22 21.62
C GLU A 91 -19.40 2.96 21.24
N CYS A 92 -18.46 3.52 22.00
CA CYS A 92 -17.04 3.29 21.80
C CYS A 92 -16.69 1.80 21.95
N ILE A 93 -17.15 1.16 23.03
CA ILE A 93 -16.89 -0.27 23.28
C ILE A 93 -17.50 -1.13 22.16
N GLU A 94 -18.69 -0.79 21.68
CA GLU A 94 -19.33 -1.50 20.56
C GLU A 94 -18.56 -1.36 19.24
N LYS A 95 -17.95 -0.19 18.98
CA LYS A 95 -17.12 0.03 17.79
C LYS A 95 -15.76 -0.65 17.92
N VAL A 96 -15.12 -0.62 19.08
CA VAL A 96 -13.80 -1.21 19.37
C VAL A 96 -13.97 -2.68 19.79
N ARG A 97 -14.65 -3.47 18.96
CA ARG A 97 -15.00 -4.88 19.27
C ARG A 97 -14.03 -5.92 18.72
N GLU A 98 -13.35 -5.61 17.61
CA GLU A 98 -12.44 -6.55 16.96
C GLU A 98 -11.11 -6.57 17.70
N LYS A 99 -10.53 -7.76 17.91
CA LYS A 99 -9.31 -7.93 18.72
C LYS A 99 -8.16 -7.08 18.22
N GLU A 100 -7.96 -6.99 16.91
CA GLU A 100 -6.91 -6.16 16.35
C GLU A 100 -7.13 -4.66 16.62
N ILE A 101 -8.38 -4.19 16.55
CA ILE A 101 -8.73 -2.80 16.86
C ILE A 101 -8.47 -2.53 18.34
N GLN A 102 -8.86 -3.46 19.22
CA GLN A 102 -8.58 -3.38 20.66
C GLN A 102 -7.08 -3.33 20.94
N TYR A 103 -6.27 -4.10 20.22
CA TYR A 103 -4.81 -4.10 20.37
C TYR A 103 -4.18 -2.77 19.96
N CYS A 104 -4.63 -2.18 18.84
CA CYS A 104 -4.21 -0.84 18.44
C CYS A 104 -4.61 0.20 19.49
N PHE A 105 -5.86 0.13 19.97
CA PHE A 105 -6.42 1.05 20.96
C PHE A 105 -5.67 1.00 22.29
N VAL A 106 -5.36 -0.20 22.78
CA VAL A 106 -4.60 -0.37 24.03
C VAL A 106 -3.16 0.11 23.87
N LEU A 107 -2.51 -0.08 22.72
CA LEU A 107 -1.18 0.49 22.47
C LEU A 107 -1.18 2.03 22.44
N ASP A 108 -2.22 2.67 21.91
CA ASP A 108 -2.40 4.12 22.04
C ASP A 108 -2.56 4.54 23.51
N LEU A 109 -3.37 3.80 24.30
CA LEU A 109 -3.52 4.05 25.72
C LEU A 109 -2.19 3.91 26.49
N TYR A 110 -1.41 2.85 26.23
CA TYR A 110 -0.07 2.72 26.80
C TYR A 110 0.83 3.89 26.41
N LYS A 111 0.75 4.36 25.15
CA LYS A 111 1.54 5.50 24.69
C LYS A 111 1.15 6.79 25.40
N ILE A 112 -0.14 7.03 25.62
CA ILE A 112 -0.66 8.17 26.39
C ILE A 112 -0.21 8.04 27.86
N TYR A 113 -0.38 6.87 28.47
CA TYR A 113 0.03 6.57 29.84
C TYR A 113 1.52 6.85 30.07
N GLN A 114 2.39 6.44 29.15
CA GLN A 114 3.84 6.68 29.23
C GLN A 114 4.25 8.16 29.20
N LEU A 115 3.35 9.04 28.73
CA LEU A 115 3.56 10.49 28.73
C LEU A 115 3.03 11.14 30.02
N SER A 116 2.29 10.42 30.84
CA SER A 116 1.74 10.93 32.10
C SER A 116 2.81 10.98 33.21
N LEU A 117 2.89 12.11 33.90
CA LEU A 117 3.77 12.30 35.05
C LEU A 117 2.96 12.56 36.32
N TRP A 118 1.92 13.40 36.23
CA TRP A 118 1.10 13.78 37.39
C TRP A 118 -0.24 13.08 37.46
N SER A 119 -0.65 12.42 36.37
CA SER A 119 -1.91 11.68 36.25
C SER A 119 -1.74 10.15 36.13
N GLN A 120 -0.58 9.62 36.52
CA GLN A 120 -0.26 8.19 36.40
C GLN A 120 -1.32 7.27 37.02
N ASP A 121 -1.70 7.48 38.29
CA ASP A 121 -2.75 6.68 38.97
C ASP A 121 -4.09 6.69 38.23
N TYR A 122 -4.43 7.80 37.58
CA TYR A 122 -5.66 7.92 36.80
C TYR A 122 -5.53 7.15 35.48
N CYS A 123 -4.45 7.39 34.74
CA CYS A 123 -4.19 6.74 33.46
C CYS A 123 -4.05 5.23 33.60
N GLU A 124 -3.35 4.75 34.63
CA GLU A 124 -3.21 3.32 34.95
C GLU A 124 -4.58 2.66 35.18
N LYS A 125 -5.46 3.30 35.97
CA LYS A 125 -6.82 2.79 36.21
C LYS A 125 -7.66 2.76 34.93
N VAL A 126 -7.62 3.82 34.11
CA VAL A 126 -8.34 3.84 32.83
C VAL A 126 -7.84 2.72 31.91
N LEU A 127 -6.53 2.53 31.83
CA LEU A 127 -5.90 1.48 31.04
C LEU A 127 -6.32 0.08 31.53
N ASP A 128 -6.29 -0.18 32.84
CA ASP A 128 -6.72 -1.48 33.40
C ASP A 128 -8.22 -1.72 33.17
N TYR A 129 -9.09 -0.70 33.34
CA TYR A 129 -10.52 -0.84 33.07
C TYR A 129 -10.80 -1.20 31.61
N TYR A 130 -10.16 -0.55 30.64
CA TYR A 130 -10.32 -0.94 29.23
C TYR A 130 -9.84 -2.37 28.98
N GLN A 131 -8.71 -2.78 29.55
CA GLN A 131 -8.21 -4.16 29.41
C GLN A 131 -9.15 -5.19 30.07
N GLN A 132 -9.83 -4.84 31.16
CA GLN A 132 -10.88 -5.66 31.77
C GLN A 132 -12.13 -5.74 30.88
N ILE A 133 -12.60 -4.61 30.34
CA ILE A 133 -13.76 -4.54 29.43
C ILE A 133 -13.51 -5.40 28.18
N PHE A 134 -12.33 -5.32 27.59
CA PHE A 134 -11.93 -6.15 26.44
C PHE A 134 -11.54 -7.58 26.80
N ARG A 135 -11.58 -7.93 28.09
CA ARG A 135 -11.27 -9.26 28.63
C ARG A 135 -9.91 -9.77 28.16
N PHE A 136 -8.89 -8.93 28.28
CA PHE A 136 -7.52 -9.31 27.93
C PHE A 136 -6.97 -10.30 28.94
N SER A 137 -6.43 -11.40 28.44
CA SER A 137 -5.67 -12.39 29.21
C SER A 137 -4.37 -11.81 29.75
N ASP A 138 -3.79 -12.47 30.76
CA ASP A 138 -2.47 -12.08 31.30
C ASP A 138 -1.37 -12.07 30.22
N ILE A 139 -1.48 -12.93 29.21
CA ILE A 139 -0.55 -12.99 28.08
C ILE A 139 -0.66 -11.73 27.21
N GLU A 140 -1.90 -11.29 26.91
CA GLU A 140 -2.14 -10.04 26.17
C GLU A 140 -1.64 -8.83 26.96
N ARG A 141 -2.00 -8.72 28.24
CA ARG A 141 -1.60 -7.61 29.12
C ARG A 141 -0.07 -7.49 29.20
N ASN A 142 0.59 -8.61 29.52
CA ASN A 142 2.06 -8.66 29.63
C ASN A 142 2.75 -8.33 28.29
N PHE A 143 2.16 -8.73 27.15
CA PHE A 143 2.68 -8.36 25.84
C PHE A 143 2.63 -6.85 25.62
N PHE A 144 1.48 -6.21 25.82
CA PHE A 144 1.33 -4.76 25.55
C PHE A 144 2.17 -3.91 26.50
N GLU A 145 2.24 -4.29 27.77
CA GLU A 145 3.14 -3.65 28.74
C GLU A 145 4.60 -3.77 28.29
N THR A 146 5.06 -5.00 28.06
CA THR A 146 6.46 -5.26 27.67
C THR A 146 6.83 -4.56 26.36
N PHE A 147 5.97 -4.66 25.34
CA PHE A 147 6.22 -4.06 24.03
C PHE A 147 6.26 -2.52 24.13
N SER A 148 5.34 -1.92 24.88
CA SER A 148 5.31 -0.46 25.05
C SER A 148 6.53 0.03 25.82
N GLU A 149 6.94 -0.64 26.90
CA GLU A 149 8.17 -0.32 27.63
C GLU A 149 9.40 -0.42 26.72
N SER A 150 9.47 -1.50 25.93
CA SER A 150 10.55 -1.71 24.96
C SER A 150 10.61 -0.59 23.92
N ALA A 151 9.45 -0.15 23.41
CA ALA A 151 9.38 0.97 22.48
C ALA A 151 9.90 2.27 23.10
N GLN A 152 9.55 2.55 24.37
CA GLN A 152 10.03 3.72 25.09
C GLN A 152 11.56 3.69 25.30
N LYS A 153 12.10 2.52 25.63
CA LYS A 153 13.53 2.28 25.88
C LYS A 153 14.33 2.00 24.60
N LYS A 154 13.67 1.92 23.44
CA LYS A 154 14.23 1.51 22.14
C LYS A 154 14.89 0.13 22.17
N ASP A 155 14.37 -0.78 22.98
CA ASP A 155 14.88 -2.15 23.13
C ASP A 155 14.15 -3.10 22.15
N THR A 156 14.72 -3.24 20.95
CA THR A 156 14.15 -4.09 19.89
C THR A 156 14.23 -5.58 20.21
N GLU A 157 15.22 -6.01 20.98
CA GLU A 157 15.41 -7.42 21.35
C GLU A 157 14.32 -7.89 22.32
N LYS A 158 14.05 -7.10 23.37
CA LYS A 158 12.98 -7.39 24.33
C LYS A 158 11.59 -7.34 23.65
N ALA A 159 11.37 -6.38 22.75
CA ALA A 159 10.14 -6.32 21.95
C ALA A 159 9.98 -7.57 21.07
N GLY A 160 11.06 -8.04 20.45
CA GLY A 160 11.07 -9.25 19.61
C GLY A 160 10.68 -10.49 20.41
N LYS A 161 11.30 -10.69 21.57
CA LYS A 161 10.98 -11.80 22.50
C LYS A 161 9.52 -11.77 22.96
N ALA A 162 9.00 -10.58 23.29
CA ALA A 162 7.60 -10.42 23.68
C ALA A 162 6.65 -10.80 22.53
N TYR A 163 6.95 -10.35 21.31
CA TYR A 163 6.18 -10.70 20.11
C TYR A 163 6.21 -12.20 19.80
N GLU A 164 7.37 -12.84 19.86
CA GLU A 164 7.51 -14.28 19.63
C GLU A 164 6.68 -15.10 20.63
N LEU A 165 6.72 -14.73 21.91
CA LEU A 165 5.89 -15.37 22.94
C LEU A 165 4.40 -15.18 22.67
N PHE A 166 3.99 -13.96 22.33
CA PHE A 166 2.61 -13.61 21.99
C PHE A 166 2.09 -14.46 20.83
N ARG A 167 2.88 -14.58 19.74
CA ARG A 167 2.59 -15.45 18.59
C ARG A 167 2.57 -16.93 18.96
N LYS A 168 3.52 -17.41 19.75
CA LYS A 168 3.60 -18.81 20.20
C LYS A 168 2.37 -19.23 21.01
N LYS A 169 1.72 -18.28 21.68
CA LYS A 169 0.48 -18.49 22.44
C LYS A 169 -0.79 -18.38 21.60
N GLY A 170 -0.67 -18.16 20.28
CA GLY A 170 -1.78 -18.17 19.34
C GLY A 170 -2.43 -16.81 19.11
N TYR A 171 -1.84 -15.72 19.60
CA TYR A 171 -2.33 -14.37 19.35
C TYR A 171 -1.73 -13.77 18.09
N GLU A 172 -2.46 -12.85 17.46
CA GLU A 172 -2.05 -12.19 16.23
C GLU A 172 -2.27 -10.69 16.30
N ILE A 173 -1.29 -9.92 15.82
CA ILE A 173 -1.38 -8.48 15.60
C ILE A 173 -0.57 -8.14 14.36
N ARG A 174 -1.11 -7.28 13.48
CA ARG A 174 -0.40 -6.85 12.27
C ARG A 174 0.90 -6.14 12.62
N TYR A 175 1.96 -6.50 11.92
CA TYR A 175 3.25 -5.84 12.03
C TYR A 175 3.14 -4.31 11.79
N SER A 176 2.29 -3.88 10.86
CA SER A 176 2.07 -2.45 10.58
C SER A 176 1.59 -1.65 11.80
N VAL A 177 0.81 -2.28 12.70
CA VAL A 177 0.37 -1.66 13.96
C VAL A 177 1.57 -1.54 14.89
N LEU A 178 2.34 -2.61 15.07
CA LEU A 178 3.54 -2.60 15.93
C LEU A 178 4.56 -1.56 15.47
N SER A 179 4.85 -1.50 14.17
CA SER A 179 5.80 -0.53 13.60
C SER A 179 5.30 0.93 13.67
N TYR A 180 3.99 1.16 13.82
CA TYR A 180 3.48 2.50 14.08
C TYR A 180 3.84 2.97 15.49
N PHE A 181 3.74 2.08 16.49
CA PHE A 181 4.08 2.40 17.87
C PHE A 181 5.58 2.33 18.18
N PHE A 182 6.32 1.50 17.45
CA PHE A 182 7.77 1.34 17.57
C PHE A 182 8.41 1.25 16.17
N PRO A 183 8.71 2.38 15.51
CA PRO A 183 9.23 2.39 14.14
C PRO A 183 10.56 1.64 13.94
N GLU A 184 11.41 1.58 14.98
CA GLU A 184 12.67 0.85 14.96
C GLU A 184 12.48 -0.68 15.16
N PHE A 185 11.27 -1.15 15.46
CA PHE A 185 10.98 -2.57 15.58
C PHE A 185 10.93 -3.25 14.22
N VAL A 186 11.92 -4.11 13.94
CA VAL A 186 12.01 -4.85 12.68
C VAL A 186 11.96 -6.36 12.95
N LEU A 187 10.95 -7.02 12.37
CA LEU A 187 10.84 -8.47 12.33
C LEU A 187 11.07 -8.94 10.90
N GLU A 188 12.31 -9.29 10.57
CA GLU A 188 12.62 -9.86 9.26
C GLU A 188 12.51 -11.40 9.30
N GLU A 189 11.55 -11.94 8.56
CA GLU A 189 11.45 -13.38 8.34
C GLU A 189 12.31 -13.80 7.16
N ASN A 190 13.01 -14.93 7.30
CA ASN A 190 13.90 -15.47 6.28
C ASN A 190 13.39 -16.83 5.83
N TYR A 191 13.24 -17.01 4.52
CA TYR A 191 12.85 -18.26 3.90
C TYR A 191 13.82 -18.62 2.78
N ASP A 192 14.03 -19.91 2.58
CA ASP A 192 14.70 -20.39 1.38
C ASP A 192 13.72 -20.40 0.22
N ASN A 193 12.88 -21.44 0.16
CA ASN A 193 11.74 -21.50 -0.76
C ASN A 193 10.45 -21.48 0.04
N ILE A 194 9.38 -20.96 -0.57
CA ILE A 194 8.04 -21.01 0.00
C ILE A 194 7.17 -21.85 -0.93
N THR A 195 6.42 -22.80 -0.36
CA THR A 195 5.40 -23.56 -1.11
C THR A 195 4.05 -23.41 -0.43
N VAL A 196 3.13 -22.71 -1.08
CA VAL A 196 1.76 -22.51 -0.62
C VAL A 196 0.88 -23.61 -1.18
N LYS A 197 0.55 -24.58 -0.32
CA LYS A 197 -0.26 -25.75 -0.69
C LYS A 197 -1.71 -25.41 -0.99
N ALA A 198 -2.39 -26.29 -1.73
CA ALA A 198 -3.83 -26.20 -1.97
C ALA A 198 -4.64 -25.99 -0.69
N GLY A 199 -5.58 -25.04 -0.70
CA GLY A 199 -6.42 -24.69 0.45
C GLY A 199 -5.70 -23.93 1.57
N LYS A 200 -4.41 -23.62 1.41
CA LYS A 200 -3.64 -22.80 2.36
C LYS A 200 -3.48 -21.38 1.85
N THR A 201 -3.41 -20.46 2.80
CA THR A 201 -3.08 -19.05 2.56
C THR A 201 -1.77 -18.74 3.26
N PHE A 202 -0.83 -18.15 2.54
CA PHE A 202 0.40 -17.61 3.09
C PHE A 202 0.34 -16.09 3.00
N ILE A 203 0.59 -15.41 4.12
CA ILE A 203 0.48 -13.96 4.23
C ILE A 203 1.85 -13.39 4.55
N ILE A 204 2.29 -12.43 3.73
CA ILE A 204 3.47 -11.61 3.97
C ILE A 204 2.98 -10.22 4.39
N ASP A 205 3.02 -9.95 5.69
CA ASP A 205 2.59 -8.69 6.30
C ASP A 205 3.71 -7.95 7.05
N LYS A 206 4.91 -8.53 7.06
CA LYS A 206 6.12 -8.01 7.70
C LYS A 206 7.31 -8.05 6.72
N PRO A 207 8.48 -7.47 7.07
CA PRO A 207 9.68 -7.63 6.28
C PRO A 207 10.02 -9.11 6.11
N THR A 208 10.16 -9.54 4.87
CA THR A 208 10.42 -10.94 4.52
C THR A 208 11.49 -11.01 3.45
N LYS A 209 12.49 -11.86 3.66
CA LYS A 209 13.51 -12.22 2.71
C LYS A 209 13.31 -13.65 2.23
N VAL A 210 13.27 -13.86 0.92
CA VAL A 210 13.16 -15.18 0.30
C VAL A 210 14.36 -15.40 -0.63
N THR A 211 15.19 -16.41 -0.37
CA THR A 211 16.41 -16.66 -1.15
C THR A 211 16.15 -17.46 -2.44
N GLY A 212 15.01 -18.14 -2.53
CA GLY A 212 14.56 -18.90 -3.68
C GLY A 212 13.17 -18.48 -4.17
N ASP A 213 12.42 -19.45 -4.70
CA ASP A 213 11.12 -19.20 -5.32
C ASP A 213 9.96 -19.33 -4.32
N ILE A 214 8.87 -18.62 -4.62
CA ILE A 214 7.57 -18.78 -3.97
C ILE A 214 6.65 -19.51 -4.96
N ILE A 215 6.37 -20.78 -4.68
CA ILE A 215 5.48 -21.61 -5.47
C ILE A 215 4.09 -21.59 -4.85
N VAL A 216 3.09 -21.14 -5.60
CA VAL A 216 1.68 -21.17 -5.18
C VAL A 216 0.96 -22.25 -5.99
N GLU A 217 0.68 -23.38 -5.32
CA GLU A 217 -0.02 -24.51 -5.95
C GLU A 217 -1.47 -24.14 -6.33
N ARG A 218 -2.07 -24.96 -7.19
CA ARG A 218 -3.48 -24.81 -7.56
C ARG A 218 -4.37 -24.76 -6.31
N GLY A 219 -5.15 -23.70 -6.17
CA GLY A 219 -6.01 -23.48 -5.01
C GLY A 219 -5.31 -22.95 -3.75
N GLY A 220 -3.98 -22.77 -3.76
CA GLY A 220 -3.25 -22.01 -2.75
C GLY A 220 -3.41 -20.50 -2.95
N SER A 221 -3.13 -19.71 -1.91
CA SER A 221 -3.24 -18.25 -1.94
C SER A 221 -2.03 -17.57 -1.31
N LEU A 222 -1.33 -16.71 -2.07
CA LEU A 222 -0.30 -15.81 -1.56
C LEU A 222 -0.86 -14.40 -1.46
N LEU A 223 -0.80 -13.82 -0.26
CA LEU A 223 -1.21 -12.45 0.01
C LEU A 223 0.00 -11.66 0.53
N VAL A 224 0.36 -10.56 -0.12
CA VAL A 224 1.35 -9.61 0.41
C VAL A 224 0.60 -8.35 0.81
N LEU A 225 0.45 -8.12 2.12
CA LEU A 225 -0.46 -7.12 2.69
C LEU A 225 0.33 -6.13 3.56
N GLY A 226 0.76 -5.01 2.98
CA GLY A 226 1.62 -4.06 3.69
C GLY A 226 3.07 -4.52 3.88
N GLY A 227 3.38 -5.76 3.48
CA GLY A 227 4.69 -6.37 3.68
C GLY A 227 5.79 -5.80 2.79
N ILE A 228 7.03 -5.92 3.27
CA ILE A 228 8.25 -5.63 2.50
C ILE A 228 8.87 -6.97 2.09
N LEU A 229 8.90 -7.26 0.79
CA LEU A 229 9.48 -8.50 0.27
C LEU A 229 10.81 -8.21 -0.45
N LYS A 230 11.91 -8.78 0.07
CA LYS A 230 13.19 -8.90 -0.66
C LYS A 230 13.29 -10.33 -1.18
N ILE A 231 13.47 -10.52 -2.48
CA ILE A 231 13.45 -11.86 -3.07
C ILE A 231 14.57 -12.07 -4.08
N TYR A 232 15.16 -13.27 -4.10
CA TYR A 232 16.23 -13.71 -5.02
C TYR A 232 15.72 -14.75 -6.05
N GLY A 233 14.40 -14.83 -6.20
CA GLY A 233 13.68 -15.75 -7.06
C GLY A 233 12.34 -15.17 -7.51
N SER A 234 11.41 -16.04 -7.88
CA SER A 234 10.14 -15.69 -8.50
C SER A 234 8.92 -16.16 -7.72
N ILE A 235 7.78 -15.49 -7.94
CA ILE A 235 6.46 -16.00 -7.58
C ILE A 235 5.92 -16.77 -8.78
N ILE A 236 5.70 -18.07 -8.61
CA ILE A 236 5.30 -18.97 -9.70
C ILE A 236 3.98 -19.66 -9.32
N THR A 237 3.03 -19.70 -10.25
CA THR A 237 1.77 -20.39 -10.03
C THR A 237 1.14 -20.98 -11.29
N ASP A 238 0.49 -22.14 -11.11
CA ASP A 238 -0.44 -22.77 -12.05
C ASP A 238 -1.78 -23.02 -11.36
N GLY A 239 -2.66 -22.02 -11.36
CA GLY A 239 -4.00 -22.07 -10.76
C GLY A 239 -4.09 -21.64 -9.30
N GLY A 240 -3.03 -21.05 -8.74
CA GLY A 240 -3.04 -20.39 -7.44
C GLY A 240 -3.48 -18.93 -7.53
N ARG A 241 -3.72 -18.31 -6.37
CA ARG A 241 -4.12 -16.90 -6.24
C ARG A 241 -2.95 -16.07 -5.71
N VAL A 242 -2.72 -14.92 -6.33
CA VAL A 242 -1.69 -13.96 -5.90
C VAL A 242 -2.32 -12.58 -5.79
N ARG A 243 -2.17 -11.94 -4.62
CA ARG A 243 -2.65 -10.57 -4.38
C ARG A 243 -1.60 -9.76 -3.64
N LEU A 244 -1.28 -8.59 -4.16
CA LEU A 244 -0.42 -7.61 -3.51
C LEU A 244 -1.25 -6.36 -3.19
N TYR A 245 -1.21 -5.94 -1.94
CA TYR A 245 -1.87 -4.74 -1.46
C TYR A 245 -0.94 -3.96 -0.57
N ASN A 246 -0.67 -2.70 -0.91
CA ASN A 246 0.28 -1.87 -0.17
C ASN A 246 1.66 -2.53 0.00
N ALA A 247 2.07 -3.34 -0.97
CA ALA A 247 3.29 -4.14 -0.89
C ALA A 247 4.50 -3.35 -1.39
N ARG A 248 5.65 -3.54 -0.76
CA ARG A 248 6.95 -3.06 -1.26
C ARG A 248 7.82 -4.25 -1.59
N VAL A 249 8.08 -4.47 -2.86
CA VAL A 249 8.86 -5.60 -3.35
C VAL A 249 10.16 -5.11 -3.96
N ARG A 250 11.28 -5.73 -3.59
CA ARG A 250 12.56 -5.58 -4.25
C ARG A 250 13.09 -6.95 -4.67
N VAL A 251 13.24 -7.13 -5.98
CA VAL A 251 13.91 -8.29 -6.56
C VAL A 251 15.41 -8.03 -6.51
N MET A 252 16.10 -8.79 -5.67
CA MET A 252 17.54 -8.69 -5.45
C MET A 252 18.32 -9.42 -6.53
N ASP A 253 17.78 -10.57 -6.95
CA ASP A 253 18.26 -11.38 -8.06
C ASP A 253 17.10 -12.21 -8.62
N ASN A 254 17.20 -12.68 -9.85
CA ASN A 254 16.24 -13.64 -10.40
C ASN A 254 16.83 -14.37 -11.60
N LYS A 255 16.76 -15.70 -11.59
CA LYS A 255 17.18 -16.54 -12.73
C LYS A 255 16.09 -16.72 -13.78
N ASN A 256 14.85 -16.36 -13.45
CA ASN A 256 13.72 -16.42 -14.36
C ASN A 256 13.56 -15.10 -15.11
N ASP A 257 12.99 -15.19 -16.31
CA ASP A 257 12.72 -14.02 -17.18
C ASP A 257 11.73 -13.03 -16.55
N TYR A 258 10.87 -13.49 -15.64
CA TYR A 258 9.90 -12.67 -14.92
C TYR A 258 9.93 -12.96 -13.43
N PHE A 259 9.77 -11.92 -12.61
CA PHE A 259 9.54 -12.03 -11.17
C PHE A 259 8.25 -12.78 -10.85
N MET A 260 7.16 -12.56 -11.58
CA MET A 260 5.91 -13.30 -11.42
C MET A 260 5.57 -14.08 -12.68
N LYS A 261 5.50 -15.41 -12.60
CA LYS A 261 5.05 -16.30 -13.69
C LYS A 261 3.69 -16.90 -13.31
N LEU A 262 2.62 -16.35 -13.88
CA LEU A 262 1.24 -16.57 -13.45
C LEU A 262 0.42 -17.27 -14.55
N SER A 263 0.11 -18.55 -14.32
CA SER A 263 -0.68 -19.37 -15.24
C SER A 263 -1.91 -19.94 -14.58
N LYS A 264 -2.98 -20.12 -15.36
CA LYS A 264 -4.32 -20.57 -14.92
C LYS A 264 -4.89 -19.81 -13.71
N THR A 265 -4.39 -18.61 -13.42
CA THR A 265 -4.88 -17.76 -12.32
C THR A 265 -6.09 -16.96 -12.79
N ALA A 266 -7.23 -17.13 -12.10
CA ALA A 266 -8.48 -16.48 -12.49
C ALA A 266 -8.40 -14.94 -12.41
N ILE A 267 -7.85 -14.41 -11.33
CA ILE A 267 -7.69 -12.98 -11.09
C ILE A 267 -6.36 -12.73 -10.39
N VAL A 268 -5.58 -11.81 -10.93
CA VAL A 268 -4.37 -11.25 -10.29
C VAL A 268 -4.67 -9.79 -9.97
N GLN A 269 -4.47 -9.40 -8.71
CA GLN A 269 -4.73 -8.02 -8.25
C GLN A 269 -3.51 -7.47 -7.51
N ILE A 270 -2.98 -6.35 -8.00
CA ILE A 270 -1.86 -5.62 -7.41
C ILE A 270 -2.28 -4.15 -7.28
N THR A 271 -2.32 -3.66 -6.04
CA THR A 271 -2.82 -2.30 -5.76
C THR A 271 -2.00 -1.58 -4.71
N TYR A 272 -1.83 -0.26 -4.84
CA TYR A 272 -1.09 0.58 -3.90
C TYR A 272 0.36 0.10 -3.65
N SER A 273 0.99 -0.56 -4.63
CA SER A 273 2.24 -1.28 -4.42
C SER A 273 3.43 -0.63 -5.13
N PHE A 274 4.64 -0.97 -4.69
CA PHE A 274 5.89 -0.62 -5.36
C PHE A 274 6.69 -1.90 -5.62
N ILE A 275 7.06 -2.15 -6.87
CA ILE A 275 7.83 -3.34 -7.28
C ILE A 275 9.07 -2.88 -8.05
N ASP A 276 10.23 -3.01 -7.42
CA ASP A 276 11.53 -2.74 -8.03
C ASP A 276 12.18 -4.07 -8.45
N CYS A 277 12.31 -4.29 -9.76
CA CYS A 277 12.88 -5.52 -10.31
C CYS A 277 14.42 -5.50 -10.36
N GLY A 278 15.07 -4.42 -9.90
CA GLY A 278 16.53 -4.34 -9.74
C GLY A 278 17.33 -4.47 -11.03
N GLY A 279 16.70 -4.32 -12.20
CA GLY A 279 17.28 -4.57 -13.51
C GLY A 279 17.52 -6.05 -13.81
N LYS A 280 16.89 -6.98 -13.06
CA LYS A 280 17.21 -8.41 -13.09
C LYS A 280 16.31 -9.23 -14.02
N CYS A 281 15.06 -8.81 -14.22
CA CYS A 281 14.05 -9.54 -14.98
C CYS A 281 12.90 -8.60 -15.40
N GLY A 282 11.97 -9.12 -16.20
CA GLY A 282 10.62 -8.57 -16.33
C GLY A 282 9.84 -8.72 -15.01
N CYS A 283 8.71 -8.04 -14.87
CA CYS A 283 7.96 -8.09 -13.62
C CYS A 283 6.90 -9.20 -13.62
N ILE A 284 6.00 -9.20 -14.60
CA ILE A 284 4.82 -10.08 -14.61
C ILE A 284 4.63 -10.71 -15.98
N ASN A 285 4.50 -12.04 -15.99
CA ASN A 285 3.96 -12.81 -17.10
C ASN A 285 2.65 -13.44 -16.66
N GLN A 286 1.53 -13.03 -17.26
CA GLN A 286 0.22 -13.62 -16.98
C GLN A 286 -0.43 -14.18 -18.23
N THR A 287 -0.62 -15.49 -18.26
CA THR A 287 -1.06 -16.21 -19.47
C THR A 287 -2.58 -16.39 -19.59
N THR A 288 -3.32 -16.21 -18.50
CA THR A 288 -4.78 -16.42 -18.46
C THR A 288 -5.46 -15.52 -17.42
N GLY A 289 -6.79 -15.43 -17.47
CA GLY A 289 -7.59 -14.77 -16.43
C GLY A 289 -7.65 -13.24 -16.56
N ARG A 290 -8.00 -12.58 -15.46
CA ARG A 290 -8.13 -11.12 -15.36
C ARG A 290 -6.94 -10.52 -14.59
N PHE A 291 -6.48 -9.37 -15.04
CA PHE A 291 -5.44 -8.59 -14.35
C PHE A 291 -5.99 -7.24 -13.89
N ILE A 292 -5.71 -6.87 -12.65
CA ILE A 292 -6.04 -5.56 -12.08
C ILE A 292 -4.76 -5.00 -11.48
N LEU A 293 -4.28 -3.91 -12.07
CA LEU A 293 -3.12 -3.17 -11.60
C LEU A 293 -3.57 -1.73 -11.35
N SER A 294 -3.55 -1.27 -10.10
CA SER A 294 -3.91 0.12 -9.80
C SER A 294 -2.99 0.76 -8.79
N ASP A 295 -2.78 2.08 -8.90
CA ASP A 295 -2.07 2.85 -7.88
C ASP A 295 -0.69 2.24 -7.56
N THR A 296 -0.01 1.70 -8.58
CA THR A 296 1.16 0.85 -8.42
C THR A 296 2.29 1.32 -9.33
N ALA A 297 3.51 1.29 -8.79
CA ALA A 297 4.73 1.55 -9.55
C ALA A 297 5.52 0.26 -9.77
N ILE A 298 5.91 0.01 -11.02
CA ILE A 298 6.82 -1.07 -11.42
C ILE A 298 8.06 -0.43 -12.03
N SER A 299 9.24 -0.75 -11.52
CA SER A 299 10.47 -0.09 -11.94
C SER A 299 11.64 -1.03 -12.18
N ASN A 300 12.60 -0.55 -12.97
CA ASN A 300 13.89 -1.18 -13.22
C ASN A 300 13.74 -2.62 -13.73
N THR A 301 13.00 -2.80 -14.82
CA THR A 301 12.85 -4.12 -15.48
C THR A 301 13.84 -4.25 -16.64
N SER A 302 14.31 -5.46 -16.89
CA SER A 302 15.29 -5.76 -17.95
C SER A 302 15.13 -7.19 -18.47
N GLY A 303 15.72 -7.48 -19.63
CA GLY A 303 15.60 -8.78 -20.32
C GLY A 303 14.25 -8.97 -20.98
N GLU A 304 13.17 -8.77 -20.22
CA GLU A 304 11.79 -8.85 -20.67
C GLU A 304 10.99 -7.59 -20.36
N ARG A 305 9.83 -7.44 -21.02
CA ARG A 305 8.89 -6.35 -20.72
C ARG A 305 8.43 -6.41 -19.27
N ALA A 306 8.10 -5.25 -18.69
CA ALA A 306 7.64 -5.18 -17.31
C ALA A 306 6.39 -6.05 -17.09
N VAL A 307 5.41 -5.99 -17.99
CA VAL A 307 4.24 -6.87 -17.98
C VAL A 307 4.03 -7.45 -19.36
N GLU A 308 4.02 -8.77 -19.46
CA GLU A 308 3.47 -9.51 -20.58
C GLU A 308 2.12 -10.12 -20.19
N PHE A 309 1.06 -9.70 -20.86
CA PHE A 309 -0.31 -10.12 -20.59
C PHE A 309 -0.93 -10.79 -21.81
N LEU A 310 -1.35 -12.04 -21.62
CA LEU A 310 -2.02 -12.88 -22.61
C LEU A 310 -3.41 -13.34 -22.15
N GLY A 311 -3.90 -12.80 -21.03
CA GLY A 311 -5.15 -13.19 -20.40
C GLY A 311 -6.40 -12.64 -21.11
N ARG A 312 -7.55 -12.75 -20.44
CA ARG A 312 -8.84 -12.34 -21.02
C ARG A 312 -9.05 -10.82 -20.97
N SER A 313 -8.79 -10.21 -19.82
CA SER A 313 -9.02 -8.78 -19.62
C SER A 313 -8.09 -8.17 -18.59
N ALA A 314 -7.59 -6.96 -18.83
CA ALA A 314 -6.79 -6.21 -17.87
C ALA A 314 -7.30 -4.78 -17.67
N VAL A 315 -7.19 -4.27 -16.44
CA VAL A 315 -7.40 -2.86 -16.09
C VAL A 315 -6.13 -2.37 -15.42
N ILE A 316 -5.52 -1.34 -16.00
CA ILE A 316 -4.28 -0.71 -15.53
C ILE A 316 -4.57 0.77 -15.31
N THR A 317 -4.63 1.22 -14.05
CA THR A 317 -5.10 2.59 -13.74
C THR A 317 -4.21 3.27 -12.70
N ARG A 318 -3.82 4.53 -12.93
CA ARG A 318 -2.99 5.29 -11.96
C ARG A 318 -1.68 4.58 -11.63
N CYS A 319 -1.03 4.04 -12.65
CA CYS A 319 0.22 3.30 -12.50
C CYS A 319 1.42 4.09 -13.00
N ARG A 320 2.62 3.64 -12.62
CA ARG A 320 3.88 4.17 -13.14
C ARG A 320 4.80 3.02 -13.55
N PHE A 321 5.29 3.07 -14.78
CA PHE A 321 6.32 2.17 -15.30
C PHE A 321 7.59 2.99 -15.51
N VAL A 322 8.67 2.63 -14.82
CA VAL A 322 9.88 3.47 -14.78
C VAL A 322 11.13 2.65 -15.09
N ASN A 323 11.96 3.11 -16.03
CA ASN A 323 13.20 2.43 -16.42
C ASN A 323 12.94 0.97 -16.88
N CYS A 324 12.04 0.80 -17.84
CA CYS A 324 11.71 -0.51 -18.40
C CYS A 324 12.52 -0.74 -19.69
N ASN A 325 13.69 -1.37 -19.58
CA ASN A 325 14.70 -1.41 -20.65
C ASN A 325 14.37 -2.32 -21.83
N ALA A 326 13.39 -3.22 -21.68
CA ALA A 326 12.85 -4.06 -22.77
C ALA A 326 11.38 -3.71 -23.10
N GLY A 327 10.85 -2.66 -22.47
CA GLY A 327 9.52 -2.10 -22.65
C GLY A 327 8.62 -2.32 -21.44
N ALA A 328 7.57 -1.52 -21.29
CA ALA A 328 6.69 -1.64 -20.12
C ALA A 328 5.62 -2.73 -20.32
N LEU A 329 4.81 -2.64 -21.38
CA LEU A 329 3.66 -3.53 -21.58
C LEU A 329 3.75 -4.29 -22.90
N ALA A 330 3.49 -5.59 -22.86
CA ALA A 330 3.18 -6.44 -24.00
C ALA A 330 1.77 -7.01 -23.84
N LEU A 331 0.88 -6.67 -24.77
CA LEU A 331 -0.50 -7.17 -24.79
C LEU A 331 -0.70 -8.12 -25.97
N MET A 332 -0.91 -9.40 -25.68
CA MET A 332 -0.92 -10.48 -26.68
C MET A 332 -2.31 -11.11 -26.85
N LYS A 333 -2.46 -11.93 -27.90
CA LYS A 333 -3.61 -12.81 -28.13
C LYS A 333 -4.96 -12.06 -28.17
N ASN A 334 -5.92 -12.43 -27.32
CA ASN A 334 -7.29 -11.90 -27.30
C ASN A 334 -7.52 -10.94 -26.12
N SER A 335 -6.45 -10.36 -25.58
CA SER A 335 -6.48 -9.54 -24.38
C SER A 335 -7.29 -8.25 -24.57
N ARG A 336 -8.32 -8.05 -23.75
CA ARG A 336 -9.06 -6.77 -23.69
C ARG A 336 -8.52 -5.90 -22.59
N VAL A 337 -7.98 -4.73 -22.90
CA VAL A 337 -7.19 -3.95 -21.92
C VAL A 337 -7.63 -2.50 -21.90
N ASN A 338 -7.86 -1.97 -20.70
CA ASN A 338 -8.01 -0.55 -20.46
C ASN A 338 -6.82 -0.05 -19.65
N ILE A 339 -6.17 1.00 -20.15
CA ILE A 339 -5.03 1.67 -19.52
C ILE A 339 -5.40 3.12 -19.36
N GLU A 340 -5.46 3.60 -18.12
CA GLU A 340 -5.96 4.94 -17.83
C GLU A 340 -5.05 5.64 -16.81
N ASN A 341 -4.84 6.94 -16.97
CA ASN A 341 -4.12 7.78 -15.99
C ASN A 341 -2.76 7.19 -15.58
N THR A 342 -2.02 6.62 -16.53
CA THR A 342 -0.80 5.86 -16.27
C THR A 342 0.41 6.53 -16.90
N GLU A 343 1.53 6.54 -16.19
CA GLU A 343 2.79 7.12 -16.64
C GLU A 343 3.78 6.04 -17.08
N PHE A 344 4.46 6.29 -18.18
CA PHE A 344 5.55 5.47 -18.70
C PHE A 344 6.78 6.36 -18.86
N ILE A 345 7.84 6.07 -18.12
CA ILE A 345 9.01 6.93 -17.99
C ILE A 345 10.26 6.09 -18.29
N ASN A 346 11.10 6.57 -19.22
CA ASN A 346 12.34 5.90 -19.61
C ASN A 346 12.13 4.43 -20.03
N CYS A 347 11.14 4.19 -20.89
CA CYS A 347 10.82 2.84 -21.37
C CYS A 347 11.40 2.64 -22.78
N MET A 348 12.07 1.53 -23.01
CA MET A 348 12.82 1.28 -24.25
C MET A 348 12.52 -0.11 -24.81
N SER A 349 12.29 -0.22 -26.11
CA SER A 349 12.14 -1.52 -26.78
C SER A 349 12.46 -1.42 -28.28
N GLU A 350 12.34 -2.51 -29.03
CA GLU A 350 12.49 -2.45 -30.49
C GLU A 350 11.29 -1.78 -31.16
N TYR A 351 10.09 -2.12 -30.69
CA TYR A 351 8.80 -1.56 -31.10
C TYR A 351 7.99 -1.24 -29.85
N GLY A 352 7.29 -0.11 -29.80
CA GLY A 352 6.41 0.16 -28.66
C GLY A 352 7.22 0.29 -27.37
N GLY A 353 8.06 1.32 -27.28
CA GLY A 353 8.99 1.52 -26.16
C GLY A 353 8.31 1.42 -24.82
N SER A 354 7.10 1.95 -24.70
CA SER A 354 6.23 1.76 -23.53
C SER A 354 5.23 0.63 -23.73
N LEU A 355 4.45 0.66 -24.81
CA LEU A 355 3.40 -0.33 -25.08
C LEU A 355 3.57 -0.98 -26.44
N TYR A 356 3.59 -2.31 -26.46
CA TYR A 356 3.44 -3.11 -27.66
C TYR A 356 2.19 -3.96 -27.54
N SER A 357 1.38 -3.99 -28.60
CA SER A 357 0.23 -4.87 -28.65
C SER A 357 0.10 -5.58 -29.99
N GLU A 358 0.04 -6.91 -29.91
CA GLU A 358 -0.47 -7.77 -30.98
C GLU A 358 -1.82 -8.40 -30.58
N SER A 359 -2.49 -7.82 -29.58
CA SER A 359 -3.80 -8.28 -29.17
C SER A 359 -4.83 -7.96 -30.26
N ILE A 360 -5.64 -8.95 -30.63
CA ILE A 360 -6.83 -8.73 -31.46
C ILE A 360 -8.05 -8.30 -30.61
N GLY A 361 -7.95 -8.31 -29.28
CA GLY A 361 -8.92 -7.73 -28.36
C GLY A 361 -8.92 -6.19 -28.36
N ASN A 362 -9.91 -5.57 -27.73
CA ASN A 362 -9.96 -4.11 -27.62
C ASN A 362 -8.90 -3.61 -26.63
N VAL A 363 -8.14 -2.60 -27.04
CA VAL A 363 -7.12 -1.96 -26.21
C VAL A 363 -7.39 -0.46 -26.19
N LYS A 364 -7.67 0.09 -25.01
CA LYS A 364 -7.89 1.51 -24.79
C LYS A 364 -6.77 2.08 -23.94
N VAL A 365 -6.18 3.17 -24.39
CA VAL A 365 -5.14 3.93 -23.68
C VAL A 365 -5.61 5.37 -23.57
N GLU A 366 -5.89 5.83 -22.35
CA GLU A 366 -6.51 7.13 -22.12
C GLU A 366 -5.82 7.91 -21.00
N SER A 367 -5.61 9.21 -21.22
CA SER A 367 -5.04 10.10 -20.20
C SER A 367 -3.69 9.63 -19.66
N CYS A 368 -2.86 9.03 -20.54
CA CYS A 368 -1.54 8.52 -20.19
C CYS A 368 -0.43 9.52 -20.54
N THR A 369 0.68 9.45 -19.81
CA THR A 369 1.88 10.21 -20.10
C THR A 369 3.00 9.27 -20.49
N PHE A 370 3.66 9.56 -21.60
CA PHE A 370 4.84 8.87 -22.09
C PHE A 370 6.01 9.85 -22.10
N GLU A 371 7.01 9.59 -21.28
CA GLU A 371 8.18 10.46 -21.11
C GLU A 371 9.44 9.66 -21.41
N ASN A 372 10.27 10.18 -22.32
CA ASN A 372 11.53 9.56 -22.73
C ASN A 372 11.33 8.08 -23.15
N SER A 373 10.23 7.79 -23.84
CA SER A 373 9.93 6.45 -24.38
C SER A 373 10.64 6.27 -25.72
N LYS A 374 11.38 5.17 -25.89
CA LYS A 374 12.20 4.93 -27.09
C LYS A 374 11.89 3.60 -27.76
N ALA A 375 11.72 3.64 -29.08
CA ALA A 375 11.68 2.46 -29.92
C ALA A 375 12.85 2.51 -30.91
N LYS A 376 13.45 1.35 -31.21
CA LYS A 376 14.47 1.25 -32.26
C LYS A 376 13.89 1.49 -33.66
N TYR A 377 12.65 1.06 -33.89
CA TYR A 377 12.02 1.07 -35.20
C TYR A 377 10.81 2.01 -35.25
N LEU A 378 9.69 1.66 -34.61
CA LEU A 378 8.41 2.37 -34.73
C LEU A 378 7.62 2.36 -33.41
N GLY A 379 6.76 3.36 -33.24
CA GLY A 379 5.90 3.47 -32.06
C GLY A 379 6.73 3.69 -30.80
N SER A 380 7.41 4.82 -30.68
CA SER A 380 8.30 5.09 -29.55
C SER A 380 7.61 5.00 -28.20
N ALA A 381 6.36 5.47 -28.11
CA ALA A 381 5.48 5.20 -26.98
C ALA A 381 4.64 3.93 -27.21
N ILE A 382 3.85 3.90 -28.28
CA ILE A 382 2.84 2.87 -28.51
C ILE A 382 2.98 2.26 -29.90
N TYR A 383 3.03 0.93 -29.96
CA TYR A 383 2.99 0.17 -31.21
C TYR A 383 1.87 -0.87 -31.19
N PHE A 384 0.92 -0.72 -32.11
CA PHE A 384 -0.04 -1.77 -32.44
C PHE A 384 0.42 -2.55 -33.67
N LYS A 385 0.52 -3.88 -33.57
CA LYS A 385 0.94 -4.73 -34.69
C LYS A 385 -0.08 -4.75 -35.82
N TYR A 386 -1.36 -4.68 -35.48
CA TYR A 386 -2.48 -4.69 -36.43
C TYR A 386 -3.22 -3.36 -36.33
N SER A 387 -3.54 -2.72 -37.44
CA SER A 387 -4.50 -1.60 -37.47
C SER A 387 -5.91 -2.17 -37.49
N LYS A 388 -6.71 -1.93 -36.45
CA LYS A 388 -8.09 -2.45 -36.34
C LYS A 388 -8.97 -1.60 -35.42
N PHE A 389 -10.28 -1.72 -35.61
CA PHE A 389 -11.27 -1.19 -34.68
C PHE A 389 -11.07 -1.73 -33.26
N GLY A 390 -11.31 -0.88 -32.25
CA GLY A 390 -11.12 -1.24 -30.85
C GLY A 390 -9.74 -0.93 -30.28
N GLN A 391 -8.84 -0.30 -31.04
CA GLN A 391 -7.55 0.22 -30.57
C GLN A 391 -7.63 1.74 -30.50
N TYR A 392 -7.77 2.27 -29.30
CA TYR A 392 -7.98 3.69 -29.08
C TYR A 392 -6.89 4.27 -28.21
N VAL A 393 -6.39 5.43 -28.61
CA VAL A 393 -5.44 6.22 -27.83
C VAL A 393 -5.94 7.65 -27.77
N THR A 394 -6.34 8.11 -26.58
CA THR A 394 -6.98 9.42 -26.41
C THR A 394 -6.37 10.18 -25.23
N ASN A 395 -6.33 11.51 -25.32
CA ASN A 395 -5.88 12.40 -24.24
C ASN A 395 -4.48 12.07 -23.66
N CYS A 396 -3.60 11.49 -24.47
CA CYS A 396 -2.25 11.12 -24.05
C CYS A 396 -1.24 12.23 -24.34
N THR A 397 -0.20 12.32 -23.49
CA THR A 397 0.92 13.26 -23.67
C THR A 397 2.20 12.50 -23.98
N TYR A 398 2.98 12.99 -24.93
CA TYR A 398 4.26 12.42 -25.34
C TYR A 398 5.36 13.47 -25.18
N LYS A 399 6.40 13.16 -24.39
CA LYS A 399 7.53 14.04 -24.12
C LYS A 399 8.82 13.29 -24.42
N GLU A 400 9.68 13.89 -25.24
CA GLU A 400 11.03 13.36 -25.53
C GLU A 400 11.01 11.89 -26.03
N CYS A 401 9.95 11.49 -26.73
CA CYS A 401 9.82 10.12 -27.24
C CYS A 401 10.55 9.98 -28.58
N MET A 402 11.26 8.87 -28.80
CA MET A 402 12.10 8.67 -30.01
C MET A 402 11.88 7.31 -30.68
N PRO A 403 11.61 7.24 -31.99
CA PRO A 403 11.46 8.36 -32.93
C PRO A 403 10.26 9.26 -32.59
N GLU A 404 10.44 10.58 -32.75
CA GLU A 404 9.44 11.60 -32.42
C GLU A 404 8.23 11.52 -33.35
N GLU A 405 8.52 11.43 -34.65
CA GLU A 405 7.57 11.29 -35.76
C GLU A 405 6.82 9.96 -35.81
N SER A 406 7.12 9.03 -34.88
CA SER A 406 6.37 7.78 -34.70
C SER A 406 6.16 7.50 -33.22
N SER A 407 5.60 8.46 -32.49
CA SER A 407 5.21 8.26 -31.07
C SER A 407 4.17 7.17 -30.90
N VAL A 408 3.21 7.13 -31.83
CA VAL A 408 2.12 6.15 -31.86
C VAL A 408 2.07 5.53 -33.25
N PHE A 409 1.92 4.21 -33.32
CA PHE A 409 1.86 3.48 -34.58
C PHE A 409 0.62 2.57 -34.64
N ASN A 410 -0.06 2.58 -35.79
CA ASN A 410 -1.22 1.73 -36.12
C ASN A 410 -2.42 1.89 -35.16
N VAL A 411 -2.69 3.11 -34.70
CA VAL A 411 -3.94 3.41 -33.98
C VAL A 411 -5.07 3.61 -34.98
N TYR A 412 -6.28 3.23 -34.57
CA TYR A 412 -7.48 3.56 -35.32
C TYR A 412 -7.95 4.94 -34.88
N ASP A 413 -7.66 5.96 -35.70
CA ASP A 413 -8.21 7.30 -35.51
C ASP A 413 -9.63 7.32 -36.07
N ASP A 414 -10.62 7.63 -35.22
CA ASP A 414 -11.97 8.00 -35.64
C ASP A 414 -11.92 9.43 -36.24
N ASP A 415 -11.16 9.64 -37.32
CA ASP A 415 -11.16 10.90 -38.08
C ASP A 415 -12.42 10.98 -38.94
N PHE A 416 -13.53 11.34 -38.30
CA PHE A 416 -14.68 11.97 -38.94
C PHE A 416 -14.91 13.34 -38.30
N GLU A 417 -13.96 14.27 -38.44
CA GLU A 417 -14.19 15.72 -38.55
C GLU A 417 -12.90 16.44 -38.98
N MET A 418 -12.66 16.52 -40.30
CA MET A 418 -11.85 17.59 -40.85
C MET A 418 -12.79 18.74 -41.24
N GLN A 419 -13.22 19.57 -40.27
CA GLN A 419 -13.77 20.88 -40.60
C GLN A 419 -12.61 21.76 -41.09
N ARG A 420 -12.50 21.86 -42.42
CA ARG A 420 -11.72 22.91 -43.08
C ARG A 420 -12.33 24.27 -42.72
N LEU A 421 -11.53 25.15 -42.14
CA LEU A 421 -11.67 26.59 -42.34
C LEU A 421 -10.86 26.98 -43.58
#